data_AF-A0A3D6DET3-F1
#
_entry.id   AF-A0A3D6DET3-F1
#
_cell.length_a   1.000
_cell.length_b   1.000
_cell.length_c   1.000
_cell.angle_alpha   90.00
_cell.angle_beta   90.00
_cell.angle_gamma   90.00
#
_symmetry.space_group_name_H-M   'P 1'
#
loop_
_entity.id
_entity.type
_entity.pdbx_description
1 polymer ?
#
loop_
_entity_poly.entity_id
_entity_poly.type
_entity_poly.pdbx_seq_one_letter_code
_entity_poly.pdbx_strand_id
1 'polypeptide(L)'
;MAFGWLWSGCAGNRGAEQLPPPDWIEQRPLSQSYFIGIGSAVQTPMKGDALANAKKRAAADLASEIAVKVESASLLESAENNGTVSERFSTSISSHAEERIAG
;
A
#
# COMPACT_ATOMS: atom_id res chain seq x y z
N MET A 1 62.62 -1.67 -20.89
CA MET A 1 62.12 -0.62 -19.98
C MET A 1 60.62 -0.78 -19.90
N ALA A 2 60.11 -1.25 -18.76
CA ALA A 2 58.69 -1.54 -18.54
C ALA A 2 57.96 -0.29 -18.03
N PHE A 3 56.94 0.14 -18.76
CA PHE A 3 56.03 1.25 -18.48
C PHE A 3 54.71 0.83 -19.13
N GLY A 4 53.56 0.72 -18.49
CA GLY A 4 53.17 0.96 -17.12
C GLY A 4 51.64 0.84 -17.07
N TRP A 5 51.16 0.24 -15.99
CA TRP A 5 49.85 0.47 -15.36
C TRP A 5 48.62 -0.15 -16.04
N LEU A 6 48.30 -1.34 -15.54
CA LEU A 6 47.00 -2.00 -15.66
C LEU A 6 45.87 -1.07 -15.18
N TRP A 7 44.91 -0.82 -16.06
CA TRP A 7 43.58 -0.36 -15.71
C TRP A 7 42.83 -1.53 -15.03
N SER A 8 42.84 -1.58 -13.70
CA SER A 8 41.89 -2.41 -12.95
C SER A 8 40.63 -1.58 -12.67
N GLY A 9 39.65 -1.68 -13.56
CA GLY A 9 38.29 -1.25 -13.29
C GLY A 9 37.61 -2.25 -12.36
N CYS A 10 37.20 -1.82 -11.17
CA CYS A 10 36.29 -2.59 -10.32
C CYS A 10 34.87 -2.53 -10.90
N ALA A 11 34.51 -3.48 -11.75
CA ALA A 11 33.13 -3.72 -12.15
C ALA A 11 32.39 -4.41 -10.98
N GLY A 12 31.87 -3.61 -10.05
CA GLY A 12 31.01 -4.08 -8.97
C GLY A 12 29.60 -4.40 -9.49
N ASN A 13 29.42 -5.57 -10.09
CA ASN A 13 28.08 -6.07 -10.41
C ASN A 13 27.40 -6.52 -9.11
N ARG A 14 26.66 -5.64 -8.45
CA ARG A 14 25.68 -6.06 -7.44
C ARG A 14 24.49 -6.64 -8.20
N GLY A 15 24.63 -7.88 -8.66
CA GLY A 15 23.50 -8.66 -9.10
C GLY A 15 22.54 -8.75 -7.92
N ALA A 16 21.44 -8.00 -7.98
CA ALA A 16 20.32 -8.25 -7.10
C ALA A 16 19.89 -9.69 -7.41
N GLU A 17 20.16 -10.59 -6.47
CA GLU A 17 19.72 -11.97 -6.55
C GLU A 17 18.23 -11.94 -6.86
N GLN A 18 17.85 -12.39 -8.05
CA GLN A 18 16.46 -12.42 -8.50
C GLN A 18 15.78 -13.54 -7.73
N LEU A 19 15.46 -13.25 -6.48
CA LEU A 19 14.61 -14.10 -5.67
C LEU A 19 13.25 -14.16 -6.35
N PRO A 20 12.62 -15.36 -6.40
CA PRO A 20 11.27 -15.48 -6.90
C PRO A 20 10.37 -14.50 -6.12
N PRO A 21 9.44 -13.83 -6.81
CA PRO A 21 8.49 -12.95 -6.14
C PRO A 21 7.75 -13.77 -5.07
N PRO A 22 7.55 -13.23 -3.87
CA PRO A 22 6.80 -13.93 -2.85
C PRO A 22 5.34 -14.12 -3.27
N ASP A 23 4.74 -15.24 -2.86
CA ASP A 23 3.40 -15.67 -3.28
C ASP A 23 2.30 -14.62 -3.03
N TRP A 24 2.45 -13.76 -2.03
CA TRP A 24 1.49 -12.69 -1.74
C TRP A 24 1.39 -11.62 -2.83
N ILE A 25 2.35 -11.58 -3.76
CA ILE A 25 2.31 -10.73 -4.96
C ILE A 25 1.32 -11.29 -5.98
N GLU A 26 1.26 -12.61 -6.13
CA GLU A 26 0.33 -13.27 -7.04
C GLU A 26 -1.06 -13.41 -6.42
N GLN A 27 -1.11 -13.67 -5.10
CA GLN A 27 -2.34 -13.84 -4.35
C GLN A 27 -2.36 -12.91 -3.15
N ARG A 28 -3.17 -11.85 -3.25
CA ARG A 28 -3.34 -10.92 -2.14
C ARG A 28 -3.82 -11.68 -0.90
N PRO A 29 -3.14 -11.55 0.25
CA PRO A 29 -3.61 -12.14 1.50
C PRO A 29 -4.91 -11.46 1.93
N LEU A 30 -5.95 -12.26 2.11
CA LEU A 30 -7.26 -11.82 2.60
C LEU A 30 -7.46 -12.37 4.02
N SER A 31 -8.00 -11.52 4.90
CA SER A 31 -8.40 -11.92 6.25
C SER A 31 -9.79 -11.40 6.54
N GLN A 32 -10.67 -12.26 7.09
CA GLN A 32 -12.00 -11.82 7.53
C GLN A 32 -11.91 -10.85 8.72
N SER A 33 -10.89 -10.98 9.56
CA SER A 33 -10.76 -10.26 10.83
C SER A 33 -9.96 -8.96 10.73
N TYR A 34 -9.10 -8.82 9.72
CA TYR A 34 -8.21 -7.68 9.58
C TYR A 34 -8.15 -7.21 8.12
N PHE A 35 -8.04 -5.90 7.94
CA PHE A 35 -7.73 -5.31 6.64
C PHE A 35 -6.21 -5.26 6.46
N ILE A 36 -5.73 -5.59 5.26
CA ILE A 36 -4.30 -5.69 4.95
C ILE A 36 -3.97 -4.72 3.81
N GLY A 37 -3.11 -3.74 4.08
CA GLY A 37 -2.61 -2.79 3.09
C GLY A 37 -1.22 -3.18 2.58
N ILE A 38 -1.04 -3.20 1.27
CA ILE A 38 0.22 -3.55 0.60
C ILE A 38 0.73 -2.32 -0.15
N GLY A 39 1.98 -1.93 0.12
CA GLY A 39 2.60 -0.77 -0.49
C GLY A 39 4.06 -1.03 -0.81
N SER A 40 4.45 -0.72 -2.05
CA SER A 40 5.83 -0.78 -2.51
C SER A 40 6.31 0.60 -2.96
N ALA A 41 7.61 0.85 -2.83
CA ALA A 41 8.24 2.08 -3.30
C ALA A 41 9.57 1.76 -3.96
N VAL A 42 9.93 2.57 -4.95
CA VAL A 42 11.24 2.50 -5.59
C VAL A 42 12.32 2.92 -4.58
N GLN A 43 13.49 2.29 -4.67
CA GLN A 43 14.60 2.62 -3.79
C GLN A 43 15.11 4.02 -4.14
N THR A 44 15.10 4.92 -3.16
CA THR A 44 15.54 6.30 -3.31
C THR A 44 16.99 6.47 -2.85
N PRO A 45 17.75 7.45 -3.38
CA PRO A 45 19.11 7.74 -2.93
C PRO A 45 19.17 8.11 -1.43
N MET A 46 18.10 8.73 -0.93
CA MET A 46 17.95 9.09 0.48
C MET A 46 17.45 7.88 1.30
N LYS A 47 18.19 7.56 2.37
CA LYS A 47 17.81 6.51 3.32
C LYS A 47 16.54 6.93 4.07
N GLY A 48 15.52 6.08 4.06
CA GLY A 48 14.27 6.29 4.80
C GLY A 48 13.08 6.70 3.92
N ASP A 49 13.31 7.43 2.83
CA ASP A 49 12.24 7.92 1.94
C ASP A 49 11.49 6.78 1.25
N ALA A 50 12.22 5.75 0.77
CA ALA A 50 11.59 4.58 0.19
C ALA A 50 10.65 3.87 1.19
N LEU A 51 11.08 3.74 2.46
CA LEU A 51 10.24 3.12 3.49
C LEU A 51 9.02 3.98 3.83
N ALA A 52 9.20 5.29 3.97
CA ALA A 52 8.11 6.23 4.24
C ALA A 52 7.08 6.21 3.10
N ASN A 53 7.54 6.21 1.85
CA ASN A 53 6.68 6.14 0.67
C ASN A 53 5.95 4.80 0.55
N ALA A 54 6.61 3.68 0.85
CA ALA A 54 5.98 2.36 0.87
C ALA A 54 4.88 2.30 1.94
N LYS A 55 5.14 2.81 3.15
CA LYS A 55 4.15 2.90 4.23
C LYS A 55 2.95 3.76 3.83
N LYS A 56 3.20 4.92 3.22
CA LYS A 56 2.13 5.81 2.74
C LYS A 56 1.23 5.11 1.72
N ARG A 57 1.83 4.37 0.78
CA ARG A 57 1.08 3.60 -0.23
C ARG A 57 0.29 2.45 0.40
N ALA A 58 0.88 1.73 1.35
CA ALA A 58 0.19 0.67 2.08
C ALA A 58 -1.03 1.20 2.86
N ALA A 59 -0.91 2.39 3.46
CA ALA A 59 -2.03 3.03 4.15
C ALA A 59 -3.16 3.46 3.20
N ALA A 60 -2.82 3.94 2.01
CA ALA A 60 -3.81 4.31 0.99
C ALA A 60 -4.57 3.08 0.47
N ASP A 61 -3.84 2.00 0.16
CA ASP A 61 -4.42 0.73 -0.28
C ASP A 61 -5.32 0.12 0.80
N LEU A 62 -4.93 0.20 2.07
CA LEU A 62 -5.77 -0.19 3.20
C LEU A 62 -7.09 0.61 3.24
N ALA A 63 -7.03 1.93 3.06
CA ALA A 63 -8.21 2.79 3.06
C ALA A 63 -9.14 2.46 1.89
N SER A 64 -8.59 2.15 0.72
CA SER A 64 -9.36 1.72 -0.45
C SER A 64 -10.08 0.39 -0.22
N GLU A 65 -9.42 -0.60 0.39
CA GLU A 65 -10.06 -1.87 0.75
C GLU A 65 -11.25 -1.68 1.70
N ILE A 66 -11.08 -0.84 2.72
CA ILE A 66 -12.15 -0.53 3.66
C ILE A 66 -13.31 0.15 2.93
N ALA A 67 -13.03 1.14 2.08
CA ALA A 67 -14.05 1.86 1.33
C ALA A 67 -14.85 0.92 0.43
N VAL A 68 -14.19 0.06 -0.35
CA VAL A 68 -14.86 -0.91 -1.23
C VAL A 68 -15.75 -1.87 -0.42
N LYS A 69 -15.30 -2.33 0.74
CA LYS A 69 -16.09 -3.22 1.60
C LYS A 69 -17.30 -2.52 2.22
N VAL A 70 -17.15 -1.27 2.65
CA VAL A 70 -18.24 -0.45 3.21
C VAL A 70 -19.27 -0.13 2.12
N GLU A 71 -18.84 0.26 0.92
CA GLU A 71 -19.74 0.49 -0.21
C GLU A 71 -20.51 -0.77 -0.58
N SER A 72 -19.84 -1.93 -0.65
CA SER A 72 -20.50 -3.21 -0.94
C SER A 72 -21.55 -3.59 0.11
N ALA A 73 -21.24 -3.39 1.40
CA ALA A 73 -22.18 -3.63 2.48
C ALA A 73 -23.36 -2.64 2.45
N SER A 74 -23.10 -1.38 2.12
CA SER A 74 -24.11 -0.32 2.04
C SER A 74 -25.05 -0.51 0.85
N LEU A 75 -24.55 -0.98 -0.30
CA LEU A 75 -25.36 -1.34 -1.46
C LEU A 75 -26.28 -2.52 -1.15
N LEU A 76 -25.76 -3.55 -0.48
CA LEU A 76 -26.57 -4.70 -0.05
C LEU A 76 -27.67 -4.26 0.92
N GLU A 77 -27.32 -3.49 1.95
CA GLU A 77 -28.28 -2.95 2.93
C GLU A 77 -29.31 -2.02 2.27
N SER A 78 -28.92 -1.18 1.32
CA SER A 78 -29.84 -0.28 0.61
C SER A 78 -30.81 -1.03 -0.32
N ALA A 79 -30.34 -2.12 -0.94
CA ALA A 79 -31.17 -3.02 -1.73
C ALA A 79 -32.16 -3.79 -0.85
N GLU A 80 -31.74 -4.19 0.35
CA GLU A 80 -32.60 -4.85 1.34
C GLU A 80 -33.60 -3.88 1.99
N ASN A 81 -33.23 -2.60 2.15
CA ASN A 81 -33.99 -1.61 2.94
C ASN A 81 -34.63 -0.47 2.10
N ASN A 82 -34.78 -0.67 0.79
CA ASN A 82 -35.61 0.16 -0.11
C ASN A 82 -35.41 1.70 0.03
N GLY A 83 -34.15 2.17 0.06
CA GLY A 83 -33.79 3.56 -0.27
C GLY A 83 -33.67 4.60 0.85
N THR A 84 -33.68 4.25 2.15
CA THR A 84 -33.69 5.25 3.26
C THR A 84 -32.34 5.43 4.00
N VAL A 85 -31.24 4.86 3.50
CA VAL A 85 -30.01 4.67 4.30
C VAL A 85 -28.81 5.53 3.87
N SER A 86 -28.78 6.05 2.64
CA SER A 86 -27.62 6.77 2.09
C SER A 86 -27.21 8.04 2.86
N GLU A 87 -28.15 8.71 3.53
CA GLU A 87 -27.91 10.01 4.17
C GLU A 87 -27.23 9.91 5.55
N ARG A 88 -27.41 8.78 6.27
CA ARG A 88 -26.78 8.57 7.59
C ARG A 88 -25.30 8.20 7.49
N PHE A 89 -24.92 7.43 6.48
CA PHE A 89 -23.54 6.96 6.35
C PHE A 89 -22.57 8.06 5.91
N SER A 90 -22.98 8.93 4.97
CA SER A 90 -22.17 10.09 4.56
C SER A 90 -21.84 11.01 5.74
N THR A 91 -22.82 11.26 6.61
CA THR A 91 -22.67 12.11 7.81
C THR A 91 -21.79 11.45 8.89
N SER A 92 -21.85 10.11 9.02
CA SER A 92 -21.03 9.37 9.99
C SER A 92 -19.56 9.27 9.55
N ILE A 93 -19.29 9.03 8.25
CA ILE A 93 -17.92 8.92 7.74
C ILE A 93 -17.17 10.26 7.81
N SER A 94 -17.81 11.39 7.48
CA SER A 94 -17.18 12.71 7.62
C SER A 94 -16.85 13.03 9.08
N SER A 95 -17.78 12.78 10.00
CA SER A 95 -17.58 13.02 11.44
C SER A 95 -16.45 12.18 12.04
N HIS A 96 -16.35 10.89 11.67
CA HIS A 96 -15.26 10.03 12.16
C HIS A 96 -13.90 10.33 11.52
N ALA A 97 -13.88 10.90 10.32
CA ALA A 97 -12.65 11.30 9.65
C ALA A 97 -12.06 12.59 10.27
N GLU A 98 -12.90 13.54 10.67
CA GLU A 98 -12.46 14.80 11.29
C GLU A 98 -11.94 14.62 12.72
N GLU A 99 -12.58 13.77 13.52
CA GLU A 99 -12.18 13.47 14.92
C GLU A 99 -10.74 12.92 15.01
N ARG A 100 -10.27 12.21 13.98
CA ARG A 100 -8.96 11.54 13.97
C ARG A 100 -7.81 12.40 13.44
N ILE A 101 -8.10 13.60 12.94
CA ILE A 101 -7.09 14.50 12.36
C ILE A 101 -6.74 15.66 13.31
N ALA A 102 -7.54 15.88 14.36
CA ALA A 102 -7.30 16.91 15.38
C ALA A 102 -6.77 16.37 16.73
N GLY A 103 -6.45 15.07 16.82
CA GLY A 103 -5.93 14.41 18.04
C GLY A 103 -4.45 14.09 17.97
#